data_AF-A0A527W5B6-F1
#
_entry.id   AF-A0A527W5B6-F1
#
_cell.length_a   1.000
_cell.length_b   1.000
_cell.length_c   1.000
_cell.angle_alpha   90.00
_cell.angle_beta   90.00
_cell.angle_gamma   90.00
#
_symmetry.space_group_name_H-M   'P 1'
#
loop_
_entity.id
_entity.type
_entity.pdbx_description
1 polymer ?
#
loop_
_entity_poly.entity_id
_entity_poly.type
_entity_poly.pdbx_seq_one_letter_code
_entity_poly.pdbx_strand_id
1 'polypeptide(L)'
;MTAQTLDRTLSSFRIGDPAGTYPIFDATGSTIAPGRWNTPGSPLIYTSEHYSTALLEKLVHGSGRLPPNQHYIEITIPRGLSYEVFSQPSLPGWDTMPATVSQGFGETWCLDRRSVILLVPSVVARLDCNVLINPAHPEFS
;
A
#
# COMPACT_ATOMS: atom_id res chain seq x y z
N MET A 1 -12.60 10.55 -6.25
CA MET A 1 -12.97 9.52 -5.27
C MET A 1 -13.22 10.22 -3.95
N THR A 2 -14.11 9.68 -3.11
CA THR A 2 -14.56 10.34 -1.87
C THR A 2 -14.19 9.48 -0.68
N ALA A 3 -13.60 10.10 0.34
CA ALA A 3 -13.31 9.44 1.60
C ALA A 3 -14.60 8.94 2.28
N GLN A 4 -14.54 7.73 2.77
CA GLN A 4 -15.57 7.03 3.52
C GLN A 4 -15.01 6.68 4.90
N THR A 5 -15.86 6.23 5.81
CA THR A 5 -15.47 5.78 7.15
C THR A 5 -15.66 4.26 7.22
N LEU A 6 -14.64 3.54 7.71
CA LEU A 6 -14.74 2.10 7.90
C LEU A 6 -15.87 1.75 8.89
N ASP A 7 -16.82 0.92 8.45
CA ASP A 7 -17.91 0.42 9.27
C ASP A 7 -17.48 -0.75 10.16
N ARG A 8 -16.45 -1.49 9.73
CA ARG A 8 -15.85 -2.66 10.37
C ARG A 8 -14.33 -2.54 10.48
N THR A 9 -13.74 -3.31 11.40
CA THR A 9 -12.29 -3.50 11.47
C THR A 9 -11.84 -4.34 10.29
N LEU A 10 -10.74 -3.93 9.65
CA LEU A 10 -10.06 -4.69 8.60
C LEU A 10 -8.74 -5.25 9.13
N SER A 11 -8.24 -6.28 8.47
CA SER A 11 -6.85 -6.72 8.62
C SER A 11 -6.12 -6.52 7.29
N SER A 12 -4.86 -6.15 7.35
CA SER A 12 -3.95 -6.21 6.21
C SER A 12 -2.63 -6.86 6.59
N PHE A 13 -1.89 -7.32 5.59
CA PHE A 13 -0.66 -8.08 5.77
C PHE A 13 0.50 -7.38 5.08
N ARG A 14 1.66 -7.36 5.75
CA ARG A 14 2.92 -6.92 5.16
C ARG A 14 4.02 -7.90 5.47
N ILE A 15 4.90 -8.13 4.51
CA ILE A 15 6.07 -8.99 4.66
C ILE A 15 7.33 -8.12 4.67
N GLY A 16 8.26 -8.41 5.57
CA GLY A 16 9.53 -7.72 5.69
C GLY A 16 10.55 -8.51 6.50
N ASP A 17 11.79 -8.04 6.48
CA ASP A 17 12.87 -8.60 7.29
C ASP A 17 12.87 -7.90 8.67
N PRO A 18 12.63 -8.61 9.78
CA PRO A 18 12.67 -8.02 11.12
C PRO A 18 14.09 -7.63 11.56
N ALA A 19 15.11 -8.18 10.92
CA ALA A 19 16.51 -7.78 11.09
C ALA A 19 16.97 -6.78 10.00
N GLY A 20 16.04 -6.31 9.15
CA GLY A 20 16.30 -5.30 8.15
C GLY A 20 16.64 -3.94 8.77
N THR A 21 17.25 -3.07 7.97
CA THR A 21 17.68 -1.72 8.41
C THR A 21 16.55 -0.85 8.97
N TYR A 22 15.31 -1.10 8.51
CA TYR A 22 14.14 -0.29 8.83
C TYR A 22 13.02 -1.19 9.37
N PRO A 23 12.25 -0.70 10.38
CA PRO A 23 11.06 -1.40 10.85
C PRO A 23 10.12 -1.89 9.75
N ILE A 24 9.53 -3.07 9.93
CA ILE A 24 8.58 -3.62 8.94
C ILE A 24 7.38 -2.68 8.76
N PHE A 25 6.89 -2.07 9.84
CA PHE A 25 5.76 -1.14 9.81
C PHE A 25 6.22 0.33 9.72
N ASP A 26 6.93 0.67 8.64
CA ASP A 26 7.23 2.05 8.28
C ASP A 26 7.14 2.31 6.76
N ALA A 27 7.25 3.59 6.38
CA ALA A 27 7.20 4.03 4.99
C ALA A 27 8.58 4.29 4.36
N THR A 28 9.68 4.13 5.10
CA THR A 28 11.04 4.49 4.66
C THR A 28 11.45 3.73 3.41
N GLY A 29 11.06 2.45 3.30
CA GLY A 29 11.29 1.66 2.10
C GLY A 29 10.68 2.30 0.84
N SER A 30 9.48 2.88 0.94
CA SER A 30 8.81 3.55 -0.18
C SER A 30 9.40 4.92 -0.52
N THR A 31 10.11 5.56 0.42
CA THR A 31 10.90 6.77 0.14
C THR A 31 12.11 6.45 -0.72
N ILE A 32 12.81 5.36 -0.41
CA ILE A 32 14.06 4.94 -1.07
C ILE A 32 13.79 4.28 -2.42
N ALA A 33 12.79 3.40 -2.45
CA ALA A 33 12.37 2.67 -3.64
C ALA A 33 10.83 2.81 -3.79
N PRO A 34 10.37 3.87 -4.48
CA PRO A 34 8.95 4.12 -4.66
C PRO A 34 8.22 2.98 -5.36
N GLY A 35 7.05 2.65 -4.84
CA GLY A 35 6.14 1.69 -5.46
C GLY A 35 5.31 2.31 -6.56
N ARG A 36 4.28 1.56 -6.99
CA ARG A 36 3.33 1.97 -8.04
C ARG A 36 2.54 3.23 -7.69
N TRP A 37 2.27 3.47 -6.41
CA TRP A 37 1.32 4.47 -5.92
C TRP A 37 1.98 5.59 -5.10
N ASN A 38 3.29 5.79 -5.20
CA ASN A 38 3.95 6.89 -4.52
C ASN A 38 5.18 7.40 -5.26
N THR A 39 5.57 8.64 -4.96
CA THR A 39 6.88 9.20 -5.26
C THR A 39 7.74 9.17 -3.98
N PRO A 40 9.06 9.47 -4.05
CA PRO A 40 9.87 9.65 -2.85
C PRO A 40 9.33 10.73 -1.90
N GLY A 41 8.62 11.73 -2.43
CA GLY A 41 8.03 12.84 -1.68
C GLY A 41 6.72 12.50 -0.96
N SER A 42 6.13 11.34 -1.26
CA SER A 42 4.82 10.93 -0.73
C SER A 42 4.86 9.51 -0.14
N PRO A 43 5.72 9.23 0.86
CA PRO A 43 5.98 7.86 1.31
C PRO A 43 4.76 7.20 1.95
N LEU A 44 4.53 5.93 1.60
CA LEU A 44 3.39 5.12 2.01
C LEU A 44 3.83 3.78 2.61
N ILE A 45 3.01 3.24 3.51
CA ILE A 45 3.15 1.86 4.00
C ILE A 45 2.30 0.98 3.07
N TYR A 46 2.96 0.08 2.33
CA TYR A 46 2.30 -0.88 1.44
C TYR A 46 1.97 -2.17 2.19
N THR A 47 0.72 -2.59 2.08
CA THR A 47 0.22 -3.84 2.66
C THR A 47 -0.79 -4.46 1.69
N SER A 48 -1.26 -5.67 1.98
CA SER A 48 -2.28 -6.35 1.15
C SER A 48 -3.43 -6.89 2.00
N GLU A 49 -4.62 -6.98 1.43
CA GLU A 49 -5.81 -7.51 2.13
C GLU A 49 -5.64 -8.99 2.53
N HIS A 50 -4.86 -9.75 1.75
CA HIS A 50 -4.55 -11.15 2.03
C HIS A 50 -3.05 -11.39 2.13
N TYR A 51 -2.67 -12.30 3.04
CA TYR A 51 -1.28 -12.76 3.16
C TYR A 51 -0.73 -13.33 1.84
N SER A 52 -1.55 -14.09 1.10
CA SER A 52 -1.19 -14.65 -0.21
C SER A 52 -0.79 -13.57 -1.22
N THR A 53 -1.52 -12.44 -1.23
CA THR A 53 -1.22 -11.28 -2.09
C THR A 53 0.10 -10.63 -1.66
N ALA A 54 0.30 -10.39 -0.36
CA ALA A 54 1.55 -9.82 0.16
C ALA A 54 2.78 -10.69 -0.17
N LEU A 55 2.63 -12.01 -0.08
CA LEU A 55 3.64 -12.99 -0.48
C LEU A 55 3.92 -12.96 -1.97
N LEU A 56 2.89 -12.91 -2.80
CA LEU A 56 3.03 -12.89 -4.25
C LEU A 56 3.70 -11.59 -4.74
N GLU A 57 3.35 -10.45 -4.15
CA GLU A 57 4.04 -9.17 -4.39
C GLU A 57 5.54 -9.28 -4.10
N LYS A 58 5.93 -9.88 -2.96
CA LYS A 58 7.35 -10.10 -2.63
C LYS A 58 8.06 -11.02 -3.61
N LEU A 59 7.41 -12.10 -4.02
CA LEU A 59 7.97 -13.04 -5.00
C LEU A 59 8.18 -12.36 -6.34
N VAL A 60 7.21 -11.59 -6.85
CA VAL A 60 7.35 -10.87 -8.12
C VAL A 60 8.50 -9.86 -8.08
N HIS A 61 8.59 -9.07 -7.01
CA HIS A 61 9.68 -8.09 -6.85
C HIS A 61 11.05 -8.78 -6.65
N GLY A 62 11.07 -9.99 -6.10
CA GLY A 62 12.28 -10.82 -5.93
C GLY A 62 12.57 -11.74 -7.11
N SER A 63 11.98 -11.51 -8.29
CA SER A 63 12.16 -12.36 -9.48
C SER A 63 11.89 -13.85 -9.22
N GLY A 64 10.83 -14.13 -8.46
CA GLY A 64 10.40 -15.47 -8.05
C GLY A 64 11.08 -16.01 -6.79
N ARG A 65 11.95 -15.24 -6.14
CA ARG A 65 12.67 -15.67 -4.93
C ARG A 65 12.32 -14.76 -3.77
N LEU A 66 11.89 -15.35 -2.65
CA LEU A 66 11.83 -14.62 -1.40
C LEU A 66 13.25 -14.34 -0.91
N PRO A 67 13.55 -13.11 -0.49
CA PRO A 67 14.76 -12.84 0.30
C PRO A 67 14.79 -13.73 1.56
N PRO A 68 15.96 -13.95 2.17
CA PRO A 68 16.03 -14.64 3.44
C PRO A 68 15.32 -13.85 4.55
N ASN A 69 15.03 -14.54 5.67
CA ASN A 69 14.48 -13.96 6.90
C ASN A 69 13.23 -13.09 6.69
N GLN A 70 12.33 -13.47 5.78
CA GLN A 70 11.06 -12.77 5.62
C GLN A 70 10.05 -13.24 6.66
N HIS A 71 9.49 -12.30 7.40
CA HIS A 71 8.39 -12.51 8.34
C HIS A 71 7.20 -11.67 7.90
N TYR A 72 6.01 -12.03 8.37
CA TYR A 72 4.82 -11.21 8.15
C TYR A 72 4.40 -10.51 9.44
N ILE A 73 3.77 -9.37 9.27
CA ILE A 73 2.95 -8.73 10.29
C ILE A 73 1.51 -8.69 9.79
N GLU A 74 0.57 -8.91 10.71
CA GLU A 74 -0.83 -8.58 10.52
C GLU A 74 -1.07 -7.20 11.15
N ILE A 75 -1.74 -6.33 10.40
CA ILE A 75 -2.03 -4.96 10.78
C ILE A 75 -3.53 -4.87 10.94
N THR A 76 -3.97 -4.64 12.18
CA THR A 76 -5.37 -4.38 12.48
C THR A 76 -5.68 -2.91 12.15
N ILE A 77 -6.67 -2.69 11.30
CA ILE A 77 -7.14 -1.36 10.89
C ILE A 77 -8.52 -1.15 11.54
N PRO A 78 -8.62 -0.38 12.64
CA PRO A 78 -9.87 -0.20 13.37
C PRO A 78 -10.98 0.39 12.50
N ARG A 79 -12.24 0.02 12.80
CA ARG A 79 -13.41 0.76 12.30
C ARG A 79 -13.33 2.23 12.72
N GLY A 80 -13.94 3.12 11.94
CA GLY A 80 -13.94 4.56 12.20
C GLY A 80 -12.83 5.34 11.51
N LEU A 81 -11.81 4.68 10.97
CA LEU A 81 -10.79 5.33 10.15
C LEU A 81 -11.31 5.71 8.76
N SER A 82 -10.78 6.78 8.19
CA SER A 82 -11.09 7.17 6.82
C SER A 82 -10.43 6.26 5.79
N TYR A 83 -11.15 5.95 4.72
CA TYR A 83 -10.62 5.19 3.60
C TYR A 83 -11.16 5.66 2.25
N GLU A 84 -10.40 5.42 1.19
CA GLU A 84 -10.84 5.56 -0.19
C GLU A 84 -10.67 4.24 -0.95
N VAL A 85 -11.52 4.01 -1.96
CA VAL A 85 -11.38 2.91 -2.90
C VAL A 85 -11.00 3.48 -4.26
N PHE A 86 -9.87 3.04 -4.78
CA PHE A 86 -9.42 3.42 -6.11
C PHE A 86 -10.34 2.85 -7.19
N SER A 87 -10.81 3.73 -8.07
CA SER A 87 -11.66 3.36 -9.21
C SER A 87 -10.83 3.22 -10.49
N GLN A 88 -10.63 1.99 -10.98
CA GLN A 88 -9.84 1.72 -12.20
C GLN A 88 -10.31 2.51 -13.43
N PRO A 89 -11.63 2.61 -13.73
CA PRO A 89 -12.09 3.39 -14.88
C PRO A 89 -11.79 4.88 -14.79
N SER A 90 -11.55 5.41 -13.58
CA SER A 90 -11.27 6.84 -13.38
C SER A 90 -9.84 7.25 -13.74
N LEU A 91 -8.93 6.29 -13.92
CA LEU A 91 -7.54 6.55 -14.25
C LEU A 91 -6.99 5.46 -15.19
N PRO A 92 -7.28 5.58 -16.51
CA PRO A 92 -6.68 4.71 -17.51
C PRO A 92 -5.15 4.72 -17.44
N GLY A 93 -4.53 3.54 -17.57
CA GLY A 93 -3.07 3.39 -17.54
C GLY A 93 -2.45 3.22 -16.14
N TRP A 94 -3.27 3.13 -15.08
CA TRP A 94 -2.78 2.94 -13.70
C TRP A 94 -1.88 1.71 -13.52
N ASP A 95 -2.09 0.65 -14.31
CA ASP A 95 -1.36 -0.62 -14.27
C ASP A 95 -0.15 -0.68 -15.23
N THR A 96 0.09 0.39 -16.01
CA THR A 96 1.19 0.43 -16.97
C THR A 96 2.56 0.64 -16.31
N MET A 97 3.63 0.40 -17.08
CA MET A 97 5.00 0.74 -16.73
C MET A 97 5.58 1.68 -17.79
N PRO A 98 6.34 2.72 -17.40
CA PRO A 98 6.63 3.13 -16.01
C PRO A 98 5.37 3.61 -15.27
N ALA A 99 5.31 3.42 -13.95
CA ALA A 99 4.12 3.65 -13.13
C ALA A 99 3.77 5.13 -12.88
N THR A 100 4.18 6.05 -13.76
CA THR A 100 4.06 7.50 -13.56
C THR A 100 2.62 7.96 -13.32
N VAL A 101 1.66 7.35 -14.01
CA VAL A 101 0.23 7.66 -13.89
C VAL A 101 -0.31 7.34 -12.49
N SER A 102 -0.03 6.15 -11.97
CA SER A 102 -0.47 5.74 -10.63
C SER A 102 0.32 6.42 -9.52
N GLN A 103 1.60 6.71 -9.73
CA GLN A 103 2.42 7.48 -8.79
C GLN A 103 1.90 8.90 -8.60
N GLY A 104 1.56 9.62 -9.67
CA GLY A 104 1.00 10.97 -9.57
C GLY A 104 -0.35 11.00 -8.85
N PHE A 105 -1.20 9.99 -9.09
CA PHE A 105 -2.46 9.84 -8.35
C PHE A 105 -2.23 9.62 -6.85
N GLY A 106 -1.35 8.68 -6.51
CA GLY A 106 -1.08 8.35 -5.12
C GLY A 106 -0.34 9.45 -4.35
N GLU A 107 0.55 10.19 -5.02
CA GLU A 107 1.18 11.40 -4.48
C GLU A 107 0.14 12.46 -4.13
N THR A 108 -0.77 12.77 -5.05
CA THR A 108 -1.86 13.73 -4.79
C THR A 108 -2.72 13.27 -3.61
N TRP A 109 -3.13 12.00 -3.60
CA TRP A 109 -3.89 11.44 -2.47
C TRP A 109 -3.17 11.56 -1.12
N CYS A 110 -1.88 11.25 -1.10
CA CYS A 110 -1.05 11.28 0.10
C CYS A 110 -0.85 12.71 0.62
N LEU A 111 -0.50 13.65 -0.26
CA LEU A 111 -0.19 15.04 0.08
C LEU A 111 -1.44 15.81 0.50
N ASP A 112 -2.57 15.58 -0.16
CA ASP A 112 -3.86 16.16 0.20
C ASP A 112 -4.44 15.55 1.48
N ARG A 113 -3.84 14.46 2.00
CA ARG A 113 -4.30 13.71 3.18
C ARG A 113 -5.79 13.40 3.10
N ARG A 114 -6.24 12.90 1.94
CA ARG A 114 -7.68 12.71 1.68
C ARG A 114 -8.31 11.62 2.55
N SER A 115 -7.52 10.59 2.90
CA SER A 115 -7.86 9.56 3.88
C SER A 115 -6.59 8.92 4.46
N VAL A 116 -6.69 8.18 5.56
CA VAL A 116 -5.57 7.40 6.11
C VAL A 116 -5.33 6.09 5.34
N ILE A 117 -6.41 5.47 4.82
CA ILE A 117 -6.32 4.26 4.01
C ILE A 117 -6.70 4.54 2.55
N LEU A 118 -6.00 3.93 1.60
CA LEU A 118 -6.41 3.83 0.20
C LEU A 118 -6.32 2.37 -0.26
N LEU A 119 -7.48 1.82 -0.66
CA LEU A 119 -7.60 0.49 -1.24
C LEU A 119 -7.37 0.59 -2.75
N VAL A 120 -6.39 -0.15 -3.26
CA VAL A 120 -6.00 -0.17 -4.68
C VAL A 120 -5.92 -1.60 -5.19
N PRO A 121 -6.26 -1.87 -6.46
CA PRO A 121 -6.10 -3.19 -7.05
C PRO A 121 -4.62 -3.63 -7.06
N SER A 122 -4.36 -4.91 -6.80
CA SER A 122 -3.05 -5.50 -7.07
C SER A 122 -2.92 -5.77 -8.57
N VAL A 123 -1.79 -5.35 -9.16
CA VAL A 123 -1.44 -5.71 -10.55
C VAL A 123 -1.05 -7.19 -10.63
N VAL A 124 -0.53 -7.73 -9.53
CA VAL A 124 0.00 -9.09 -9.44
C VAL A 124 -1.12 -10.10 -9.23
N ALA A 125 -2.06 -9.82 -8.31
CA ALA A 125 -3.26 -10.62 -8.09
C ALA A 125 -4.50 -9.77 -8.44
N ARG A 126 -4.94 -9.83 -9.70
CA ARG A 126 -5.95 -8.90 -10.27
C ARG A 126 -7.32 -8.89 -9.58
N LEU A 127 -7.64 -9.91 -8.78
CA LEU A 127 -8.88 -9.97 -7.99
C LEU A 127 -8.73 -9.41 -6.57
N ASP A 128 -7.50 -9.22 -6.10
CA ASP A 128 -7.18 -8.80 -4.74
C ASP A 128 -6.86 -7.30 -4.68
N CYS A 129 -7.01 -6.73 -3.48
CA CYS A 129 -6.61 -5.36 -3.19
C CYS A 129 -5.33 -5.29 -2.35
N ASN A 130 -4.49 -4.32 -2.68
CA ASN A 130 -3.49 -3.77 -1.79
C ASN A 130 -4.10 -2.63 -0.96
N VAL A 131 -3.57 -2.47 0.25
CA VAL A 131 -4.00 -1.46 1.23
C VAL A 131 -2.82 -0.54 1.47
N LEU A 132 -2.94 0.71 1.03
CA LEU A 132 -1.95 1.77 1.24
C LEU A 132 -2.32 2.54 2.50
N ILE A 133 -1.35 2.77 3.38
CA ILE A 133 -1.54 3.55 4.61
C ILE A 133 -0.68 4.79 4.53
N ASN A 134 -1.30 5.95 4.75
CA ASN A 134 -0.65 7.25 4.77
C ASN A 134 -0.17 7.61 6.19
N PRO A 135 1.13 7.48 6.51
CA PRO A 135 1.64 7.79 7.85
C PRO A 135 1.61 9.29 8.18
N ALA A 136 1.42 10.17 7.19
CA ALA A 136 1.30 11.61 7.39
C ALA A 136 -0.15 12.07 7.65
N HIS A 137 -1.13 11.17 7.60
CA HIS A 137 -2.52 11.48 7.89
C HIS A 137 -2.76 11.59 9.41
N PRO A 138 -3.58 12.56 9.90
CA PRO A 138 -3.82 12.73 11.34
C PRO A 138 -4.41 11.51 12.05
N GLU A 139 -5.19 10.68 11.35
CA GLU A 139 -5.78 9.45 11.92
C GLU A 139 -4.80 8.27 12.02
N PHE A 140 -3.52 8.43 11.61
CA PHE A 140 -2.51 7.37 11.75
C PHE A 140 -2.00 7.21 13.20
N SER A 141 -2.16 8.23 14.05
CA SER A 141 -1.65 8.27 15.43
C SER A 141 -2.47 7.48 16.43
#